data_AF-M3D1M1-F1
#
_entry.id   AF-M3D1M1-F1
#
_cell.length_a   1.000
_cell.length_b   1.000
_cell.length_c   1.000
_cell.angle_alpha   90.00
_cell.angle_beta   90.00
_cell.angle_gamma   90.00
#
_symmetry.space_group_name_H-M   'P 1'
#
loop_
_entity.id
_entity.type
_entity.pdbx_description
1 polymer ?
#
loop_
_entity_poly.entity_id
_entity_poly.type
_entity_poly.pdbx_seq_one_letter_code
_entity_poly.pdbx_strand_id
1 'polypeptide(L)'
;MSSTDKQRLSDVLPPLIFGTATFNYQYNPDPYDLDTAGLVRRALEFGIRAFDTSPYYGPSEEILGAALDTQFVRENFPRQDFFLITKCGRLASDEFDYSREWVYQSVQRSLKRLKSDYLDLVYCHDVEFVSEDEAMEAITELRRIRDEEGTIKYIGISGYPLPVLCSIGKRVLRETGEPLDAVMSYANFTLQNQLLATQGIRELREAGVDVVPNASPLGMGLLRREGVPVGSMGNWHPASDGMRAAVKRASDFCDRHDEKLEVIAIRYALESWLKIGAEVGSRGDPASGVPWQRESNAQIGGNRLGVTVMGVSKASELDKTMRVWRSILDGLENGAETARLAGRWSRDHEWSINRRKAVQILADGIQEHLDEFLDFCWDSPDKDFVNKRAKQQHSVLPPADDVAIAPITPAASPPSDEML
;
A
#
# COMPACT_ATOMS: atom_id res chain seq x y z
N MET A 1 -23.13 22.68 9.16
CA MET A 1 -23.69 21.86 8.06
C MET A 1 -23.91 20.46 8.61
N SER A 2 -25.09 19.88 8.40
CA SER A 2 -25.49 18.54 8.86
C SER A 2 -24.49 17.47 8.37
N SER A 3 -24.09 16.51 9.24
CA SER A 3 -23.09 15.47 8.96
C SER A 3 -23.56 14.36 8.00
N THR A 4 -24.45 14.67 7.05
CA THR A 4 -25.22 13.66 6.31
C THR A 4 -24.83 13.46 4.85
N ASP A 5 -23.77 14.08 4.32
CA ASP A 5 -23.31 13.86 2.93
C ASP A 5 -21.79 13.76 2.78
N LYS A 6 -21.09 13.11 3.74
CA LYS A 6 -19.70 12.69 3.48
C LYS A 6 -19.75 11.55 2.45
N GLN A 7 -19.21 11.80 1.27
CA GLN A 7 -19.04 10.76 0.25
C GLN A 7 -18.25 9.59 0.85
N ARG A 8 -18.66 8.35 0.59
CA ARG A 8 -17.97 7.17 1.12
C ARG A 8 -16.64 6.99 0.40
N LEU A 9 -15.60 6.53 1.11
CA LEU A 9 -14.28 6.31 0.53
C LEU A 9 -14.35 5.33 -0.65
N SER A 10 -15.17 4.29 -0.50
CA SER A 10 -15.47 3.27 -1.51
C SER A 10 -16.17 3.80 -2.78
N ASP A 11 -16.65 5.04 -2.81
CA ASP A 11 -17.19 5.63 -4.04
C ASP A 11 -16.13 6.38 -4.84
N VAL A 12 -14.98 6.71 -4.23
CA VAL A 12 -14.01 7.66 -4.82
C VAL A 12 -12.58 7.15 -4.89
N LEU A 13 -12.16 6.24 -4.00
CA LEU A 13 -10.77 5.79 -3.94
C LEU A 13 -10.41 5.00 -5.21
N PRO A 14 -9.40 5.38 -5.99
CA PRO A 14 -8.93 4.57 -7.11
C PRO A 14 -8.51 3.16 -6.65
N PRO A 15 -8.96 2.09 -7.31
CA PRO A 15 -8.63 0.71 -6.92
C PRO A 15 -7.16 0.33 -7.18
N LEU A 16 -6.42 1.11 -7.96
CA LEU A 16 -4.97 0.98 -8.09
C LEU A 16 -4.27 2.22 -7.54
N ILE A 17 -3.45 2.00 -6.51
CA ILE A 17 -2.72 3.06 -5.80
C ILE A 17 -1.22 2.90 -6.06
N PHE A 18 -0.55 4.00 -6.41
CA PHE A 18 0.90 4.05 -6.50
C PHE A 18 1.47 4.27 -5.10
N GLY A 19 2.01 3.21 -4.50
CA GLY A 19 2.79 3.28 -3.27
C GLY A 19 4.21 3.77 -3.52
N THR A 20 4.67 4.72 -2.72
CA THR A 20 6.00 5.32 -2.80
C THR A 20 6.92 4.85 -1.69
N ALA A 21 6.61 3.73 -1.02
CA ALA A 21 7.56 3.07 -0.12
C ALA A 21 8.90 2.77 -0.82
N THR A 22 8.91 2.61 -2.15
CA THR A 22 10.12 2.47 -2.95
C THR A 22 10.95 3.75 -3.06
N PHE A 23 10.42 4.94 -2.79
CA PHE A 23 11.17 6.21 -2.79
C PHE A 23 11.95 6.39 -1.48
N ASN A 24 12.59 5.30 -1.02
CA ASN A 24 13.32 5.22 0.22
C ASN A 24 14.64 4.45 0.05
N TYR A 25 15.42 4.43 1.14
CA TYR A 25 16.72 3.75 1.23
C TYR A 25 16.63 2.21 1.47
N GLN A 26 15.46 1.67 1.78
CA GLN A 26 15.24 0.21 1.91
C GLN A 26 15.28 -0.48 0.54
N TYR A 27 14.65 0.15 -0.46
CA TYR A 27 14.49 -0.41 -1.79
C TYR A 27 15.55 0.06 -2.79
N ASN A 28 16.16 1.22 -2.55
CA ASN A 28 17.13 1.83 -3.46
C ASN A 28 18.37 2.31 -2.69
N PRO A 29 19.58 2.26 -3.28
CA PRO A 29 20.78 2.80 -2.67
C PRO A 29 20.66 4.30 -2.36
N ASP A 30 20.15 5.06 -3.33
CA ASP A 30 19.78 6.47 -3.20
C ASP A 30 18.43 6.72 -3.89
N PRO A 31 17.37 7.10 -3.16
CA PRO A 31 16.07 7.44 -3.75
C PRO A 31 16.10 8.74 -4.55
N TYR A 32 17.08 9.64 -4.37
CA TYR A 32 17.21 10.87 -5.14
C TYR A 32 17.76 10.64 -6.55
N ASP A 33 18.43 9.52 -6.79
CA ASP A 33 18.89 9.11 -8.13
C ASP A 33 17.74 8.57 -9.02
N LEU A 34 16.55 8.35 -8.46
CA LEU A 34 15.39 7.90 -9.20
C LEU A 34 14.77 9.06 -9.99
N ASP A 35 14.33 8.79 -11.24
CA ASP A 35 13.47 9.70 -12.00
C ASP A 35 12.03 9.69 -11.46
N THR A 36 11.87 10.14 -10.22
CA THR A 36 10.58 10.17 -9.51
C THR A 36 9.59 11.16 -10.14
N ALA A 37 10.08 12.30 -10.64
CA ALA A 37 9.27 13.25 -11.40
C ALA A 37 8.72 12.62 -12.69
N GLY A 38 9.56 11.92 -13.46
CA GLY A 38 9.13 11.18 -14.64
C GLY A 38 8.19 10.03 -14.31
N LEU A 39 8.42 9.31 -13.22
CA LEU A 39 7.53 8.24 -12.73
C LEU A 39 6.13 8.74 -12.37
N VAL A 40 6.03 9.79 -11.57
CA VAL A 40 4.75 10.37 -11.14
C VAL A 40 4.01 10.95 -12.34
N ARG A 41 4.72 11.68 -13.22
CA ARG A 41 4.15 12.15 -14.49
C ARG A 41 3.56 11.00 -15.30
N ARG A 42 4.33 9.93 -15.50
CA ARG A 42 3.92 8.78 -16.32
C ARG A 42 2.75 8.02 -15.67
N ALA A 43 2.73 7.91 -14.35
CA ALA A 43 1.62 7.32 -13.60
C ALA A 43 0.31 8.10 -13.84
N LEU A 44 0.37 9.43 -13.76
CA LEU A 44 -0.76 10.31 -14.07
C LEU A 44 -1.20 10.19 -15.53
N GLU A 45 -0.26 10.16 -16.48
CA GLU A 45 -0.55 9.92 -17.91
C GLU A 45 -1.22 8.55 -18.14
N PHE A 46 -0.92 7.54 -17.31
CA PHE A 46 -1.57 6.23 -17.35
C PHE A 46 -2.93 6.14 -16.65
N GLY A 47 -3.38 7.21 -15.99
CA GLY A 47 -4.67 7.24 -15.31
C GLY A 47 -4.59 6.89 -13.82
N ILE A 48 -3.41 6.67 -13.24
CA ILE A 48 -3.29 6.52 -11.79
C ILE A 48 -3.70 7.84 -11.12
N ARG A 49 -4.57 7.75 -10.11
CA ARG A 49 -5.10 8.90 -9.37
C ARG A 49 -4.98 8.77 -7.86
N ALA A 50 -4.10 7.90 -7.35
CA ALA A 50 -3.85 7.78 -5.93
C ALA A 50 -2.39 7.46 -5.65
N PHE A 51 -1.81 8.18 -4.70
CA PHE A 51 -0.44 8.02 -4.25
C PHE A 51 -0.41 7.78 -2.74
N ASP A 52 0.24 6.69 -2.31
CA ASP A 52 0.42 6.32 -0.91
C ASP A 52 1.87 6.47 -0.48
N THR A 53 2.11 7.29 0.54
CA THR A 53 3.42 7.57 1.11
C THR A 53 3.39 7.46 2.64
N SER A 54 4.48 7.85 3.32
CA SER A 54 4.54 7.90 4.78
C SER A 54 5.72 8.76 5.24
N PRO A 55 5.63 9.46 6.39
CA PRO A 55 6.78 10.09 7.03
C PRO A 55 7.91 9.09 7.37
N TYR A 56 7.59 7.81 7.58
CA TYR A 56 8.57 6.75 7.84
C TYR A 56 9.35 6.34 6.58
N TYR A 57 8.83 6.59 5.37
CA TYR A 57 9.46 6.16 4.11
C TYR A 57 10.64 7.06 3.70
N GLY A 58 11.52 7.39 4.65
CA GLY A 58 12.66 8.28 4.43
C GLY A 58 12.23 9.60 3.76
N PRO A 59 12.84 9.98 2.62
CA PRO A 59 12.53 11.23 1.92
C PRO A 59 11.27 11.16 1.04
N SER A 60 10.50 10.06 1.07
CA SER A 60 9.44 9.80 0.09
C SER A 60 8.37 10.90 0.01
N GLU A 61 7.95 11.52 1.13
CA GLU A 61 6.96 12.61 1.10
C GLU A 61 7.50 13.84 0.37
N GLU A 62 8.77 14.19 0.60
CA GLU A 62 9.44 15.34 -0.02
C GLU A 62 9.65 15.10 -1.52
N ILE A 63 10.09 13.90 -1.88
CA ILE A 63 10.29 13.48 -3.27
C ILE A 63 8.95 13.47 -4.03
N LEU A 64 7.91 12.86 -3.44
CA LEU A 64 6.57 12.83 -4.05
C LEU A 64 5.99 14.25 -4.17
N GLY A 65 6.09 15.07 -3.13
CA GLY A 65 5.63 16.46 -3.15
C GLY A 65 6.33 17.29 -4.22
N ALA A 66 7.64 17.14 -4.39
CA ALA A 66 8.39 17.81 -5.46
C ALA A 66 7.96 17.34 -6.86
N ALA A 67 7.71 16.04 -7.05
CA ALA A 67 7.23 15.50 -8.31
C ALA A 67 5.82 16.00 -8.69
N LEU A 68 4.93 16.12 -7.71
CA LEU A 68 3.57 16.63 -7.91
C LEU A 68 3.50 18.16 -8.11
N ASP A 69 4.49 18.90 -7.63
CA ASP A 69 4.59 20.37 -7.79
C ASP A 69 5.33 20.79 -9.07
N THR A 70 5.69 19.83 -9.94
CA THR A 70 6.20 20.18 -11.27
C THR A 70 5.16 20.97 -12.08
N GLN A 71 5.62 21.84 -12.99
CA GLN A 71 4.74 22.64 -13.84
C GLN A 71 3.73 21.78 -14.61
N PHE A 72 4.21 20.67 -15.19
CA PHE A 72 3.35 19.74 -15.93
C PHE A 72 2.19 19.22 -15.08
N VAL A 73 2.46 18.78 -13.85
CA VAL A 73 1.41 18.23 -12.98
C VAL A 73 0.41 19.33 -12.60
N ARG A 74 0.90 20.50 -12.18
CA ARG A 74 0.02 21.62 -11.79
C ARG A 74 -0.90 22.10 -12.91
N GLU A 75 -0.44 22.08 -14.16
CA GLU A 75 -1.22 22.52 -15.32
C GLU A 75 -2.23 21.47 -15.80
N ASN A 76 -1.96 20.17 -15.62
CA ASN A 76 -2.74 19.09 -16.24
C ASN A 76 -3.53 18.23 -15.24
N PHE A 77 -3.15 18.25 -13.96
CA PHE A 77 -3.75 17.44 -12.90
C PHE A 77 -3.95 18.30 -11.64
N PRO A 78 -5.05 19.05 -11.55
CA PRO A 78 -5.45 19.76 -10.34
C PRO A 78 -5.45 18.87 -9.09
N ARG A 79 -5.18 19.43 -7.92
CA ARG A 79 -5.03 18.68 -6.65
C ARG A 79 -6.21 17.76 -6.34
N GLN A 80 -7.44 18.16 -6.67
CA GLN A 80 -8.66 17.38 -6.47
C GLN A 80 -8.83 16.16 -7.39
N ASP A 81 -7.98 16.03 -8.41
CA ASP A 81 -8.06 14.93 -9.36
C ASP A 81 -7.35 13.67 -8.87
N PHE A 82 -6.49 13.76 -7.86
CA PHE A 82 -5.80 12.61 -7.29
C PHE A 82 -5.89 12.58 -5.77
N PHE A 83 -5.71 11.39 -5.22
CA PHE A 83 -5.64 11.11 -3.79
C PHE A 83 -4.19 11.19 -3.31
N LEU A 84 -3.97 11.94 -2.22
CA LEU A 84 -2.76 11.86 -1.41
C LEU A 84 -3.06 11.14 -0.12
N ILE A 85 -2.40 10.01 0.04
CA ILE A 85 -2.53 9.11 1.16
C ILE A 85 -1.19 9.12 1.89
N THR A 86 -1.21 9.40 3.20
CA THR A 86 -0.02 9.35 4.03
C THR A 86 -0.35 8.71 5.37
N LYS A 87 0.60 8.70 6.31
CA LYS A 87 0.49 8.00 7.57
C LYS A 87 1.06 8.83 8.73
N CYS A 88 0.75 8.45 9.96
CA CYS A 88 1.32 9.01 11.18
C CYS A 88 1.66 7.91 12.20
N GLY A 89 2.23 8.27 13.34
CA GLY A 89 2.49 7.32 14.44
C GLY A 89 3.87 6.65 14.38
N ARG A 90 4.31 6.17 13.21
CA ARG A 90 5.65 5.58 13.01
C ARG A 90 6.66 6.61 12.51
N LEU A 91 7.83 6.70 13.17
CA LEU A 91 8.88 7.67 12.86
C LEU A 91 10.13 7.01 12.33
N ALA A 92 10.57 5.96 13.00
CA ALA A 92 11.73 5.16 12.67
C ALA A 92 11.41 3.67 12.82
N SER A 93 12.42 2.82 12.68
CA SER A 93 12.27 1.37 12.86
C SER A 93 11.75 1.00 14.26
N ASP A 94 12.19 1.74 15.28
CA ASP A 94 11.99 1.49 16.71
C ASP A 94 11.49 2.71 17.49
N GLU A 95 10.99 3.72 16.78
CA GLU A 95 10.41 4.94 17.37
C GLU A 95 8.98 5.15 16.86
N PHE A 96 8.04 5.08 17.81
CA PHE A 96 6.62 5.27 17.58
C PHE A 96 6.08 6.30 18.58
N ASP A 97 5.22 7.19 18.11
CA ASP A 97 4.61 8.23 18.93
C ASP A 97 3.20 8.51 18.41
N TYR A 98 2.23 8.04 19.17
CA TYR A 98 0.81 8.10 18.84
C TYR A 98 0.07 9.15 19.68
N SER A 99 0.82 9.97 20.44
CA SER A 99 0.26 11.10 21.19
C SER A 99 -0.43 12.10 20.25
N ARG A 100 -1.45 12.78 20.76
CA ARG A 100 -2.21 13.78 20.00
C ARG A 100 -1.30 14.86 19.43
N GLU A 101 -0.38 15.37 20.25
CA GLU A 101 0.55 16.42 19.86
C GLU A 101 1.42 15.98 18.68
N TRP A 102 1.95 14.75 18.71
CA TRP A 102 2.78 14.26 17.62
C TRP A 102 1.98 13.94 16.37
N VAL A 103 0.79 13.36 16.50
CA VAL A 103 -0.10 13.10 15.37
C VAL A 103 -0.42 14.40 14.65
N TYR A 104 -0.79 15.44 15.38
CA TYR A 104 -1.03 16.78 14.83
C TYR A 104 0.21 17.32 14.10
N GLN A 105 1.37 17.32 14.75
CA GLN A 105 2.62 17.79 14.13
C GLN A 105 3.02 16.99 12.88
N SER A 106 2.82 15.67 12.92
CA SER A 106 3.12 14.79 11.77
C SER A 106 2.23 15.15 10.58
N VAL A 107 0.94 15.39 10.79
CA VAL A 107 0.01 15.83 9.73
C VAL A 107 0.45 17.16 9.14
N GLN A 108 0.78 18.15 9.96
CA GLN A 108 1.24 19.47 9.48
C GLN A 108 2.55 19.35 8.66
N ARG A 109 3.48 18.50 9.10
CA ARG A 109 4.70 18.21 8.37
C ARG A 109 4.42 17.54 7.02
N SER A 110 3.52 16.56 6.98
CA SER A 110 3.13 15.88 5.74
C SER A 110 2.50 16.85 4.74
N LEU A 111 1.60 17.74 5.17
CA LEU A 111 1.00 18.79 4.33
C LEU A 111 2.09 19.68 3.68
N LYS A 112 3.07 20.13 4.48
CA LYS A 112 4.22 20.93 3.99
C LYS A 112 5.06 20.16 2.97
N ARG A 113 5.46 18.92 3.28
CA ARG A 113 6.33 18.10 2.42
C ARG A 113 5.66 17.72 1.11
N LEU A 114 4.38 17.37 1.16
CA LEU A 114 3.56 17.03 0.00
C LEU A 114 3.04 18.26 -0.76
N LYS A 115 3.32 19.47 -0.25
CA LYS A 115 2.91 20.75 -0.83
C LYS A 115 1.41 20.81 -1.10
N SER A 116 0.62 20.43 -0.10
CA SER A 116 -0.84 20.38 -0.21
C SER A 116 -1.53 20.95 1.01
N ASP A 117 -2.69 21.57 0.80
CA ASP A 117 -3.53 22.12 1.86
C ASP A 117 -4.43 21.06 2.54
N TYR A 118 -4.53 19.85 1.97
CA TYR A 118 -5.26 18.74 2.58
C TYR A 118 -4.70 17.37 2.18
N LEU A 119 -4.99 16.36 3.00
CA LEU A 119 -4.71 14.95 2.76
C LEU A 119 -6.03 14.22 2.55
N ASP A 120 -6.08 13.32 1.56
CA ASP A 120 -7.30 12.57 1.29
C ASP A 120 -7.49 11.48 2.35
N LEU A 121 -6.45 10.71 2.66
CA LEU A 121 -6.52 9.63 3.64
C LEU A 121 -5.26 9.59 4.50
N VAL A 122 -5.44 9.53 5.82
CA VAL A 122 -4.33 9.37 6.78
C VAL A 122 -4.51 8.07 7.57
N TYR A 123 -3.48 7.23 7.55
CA TYR A 123 -3.43 6.02 8.35
C TYR A 123 -2.62 6.21 9.64
N CYS A 124 -3.05 5.64 10.76
CA CYS A 124 -2.12 5.28 11.82
C CYS A 124 -1.23 4.11 11.32
N HIS A 125 0.09 4.28 11.35
CA HIS A 125 1.05 3.39 10.67
C HIS A 125 1.62 2.31 11.59
N ASP A 126 1.46 1.05 11.20
CA ASP A 126 1.95 -0.13 11.91
C ASP A 126 1.49 -0.13 13.37
N VAL A 127 0.17 -0.13 13.52
CA VAL A 127 -0.53 -0.04 14.81
C VAL A 127 -0.21 -1.19 15.75
N GLU A 128 0.35 -2.29 15.26
CA GLU A 128 0.81 -3.42 16.09
C GLU A 128 2.00 -3.10 17.00
N PHE A 129 2.72 -1.99 16.76
CA PHE A 129 3.90 -1.59 17.54
C PHE A 129 3.56 -0.77 18.80
N VAL A 130 2.28 -0.48 19.02
CA VAL A 130 1.77 0.30 20.16
C VAL A 130 0.58 -0.41 20.78
N SER A 131 0.17 0.02 21.97
CA SER A 131 -1.06 -0.47 22.58
C SER A 131 -2.30 -0.01 21.78
N GLU A 132 -3.40 -0.75 21.89
CA GLU A 132 -4.66 -0.30 21.28
C GLU A 132 -5.13 1.06 21.85
N ASP A 133 -4.79 1.39 23.11
CA ASP A 133 -5.14 2.68 23.71
C ASP A 133 -4.41 3.84 23.02
N GLU A 134 -3.11 3.69 22.75
CA GLU A 134 -2.33 4.65 21.97
C GLU A 134 -2.88 4.77 20.53
N ALA A 135 -3.24 3.65 19.90
CA ALA A 135 -3.89 3.67 18.58
C ALA A 135 -5.22 4.46 18.61
N MET A 136 -6.06 4.24 19.62
CA MET A 136 -7.33 4.95 19.81
C MET A 136 -7.14 6.45 20.05
N GLU A 137 -6.09 6.83 20.77
CA GLU A 137 -5.73 8.24 20.97
C GLU A 137 -5.39 8.93 19.65
N ALA A 138 -4.53 8.32 18.84
CA ALA A 138 -4.17 8.84 17.52
C ALA A 138 -5.38 8.93 16.56
N ILE A 139 -6.23 7.90 16.54
CA ILE A 139 -7.47 7.89 15.73
C ILE A 139 -8.40 9.04 16.15
N THR A 140 -8.52 9.27 17.46
CA THR A 140 -9.32 10.38 17.99
C THR A 140 -8.79 11.74 17.53
N GLU A 141 -7.46 11.92 17.55
CA GLU A 141 -6.85 13.16 17.06
C GLU A 141 -7.03 13.34 15.54
N LEU A 142 -6.87 12.28 14.74
CA LEU A 142 -7.12 12.36 13.30
C LEU A 142 -8.57 12.74 12.99
N ARG A 143 -9.55 12.23 13.75
CA ARG A 143 -10.96 12.66 13.64
C ARG A 143 -11.14 14.12 14.01
N ARG A 144 -10.51 14.59 15.10
CA ARG A 144 -10.54 15.99 15.49
C ARG A 144 -10.03 16.89 14.35
N ILE A 145 -8.87 16.58 13.77
CA ILE A 145 -8.29 17.33 12.65
C ILE A 145 -9.24 17.31 11.43
N ARG A 146 -9.80 16.14 11.09
CA ARG A 146 -10.79 16.01 10.00
C ARG A 146 -12.02 16.90 10.24
N ASP A 147 -12.58 16.86 11.45
CA ASP A 147 -13.88 17.47 11.75
C ASP A 147 -13.78 18.97 12.05
N GLU A 148 -12.69 19.42 12.67
CA GLU A 148 -12.49 20.82 13.07
C GLU A 148 -11.72 21.64 12.02
N GLU A 149 -10.68 21.04 11.40
CA GLU A 149 -9.80 21.75 10.47
C GLU A 149 -10.10 21.43 9.00
N GLY A 150 -10.64 20.24 8.71
CA GLY A 150 -11.01 19.82 7.36
C GLY A 150 -9.81 19.54 6.43
N THR A 151 -8.59 19.53 6.98
CA THR A 151 -7.32 19.25 6.27
C THR A 151 -7.09 17.75 6.06
N ILE A 152 -7.91 16.88 6.64
CA ILE A 152 -7.97 15.43 6.37
C ILE A 152 -9.39 15.08 5.92
N LYS A 153 -9.55 14.18 4.93
CA LYS A 153 -10.89 13.74 4.47
C LYS A 153 -11.30 12.38 5.04
N TYR A 154 -10.40 11.41 5.01
CA TYR A 154 -10.63 10.03 5.45
C TYR A 154 -9.54 9.59 6.43
N ILE A 155 -9.87 8.65 7.31
CA ILE A 155 -8.94 8.12 8.30
C ILE A 155 -8.95 6.59 8.32
N GLY A 156 -7.83 6.00 8.68
CA GLY A 156 -7.70 4.55 8.78
C GLY A 156 -6.56 4.11 9.67
N ILE A 157 -6.35 2.79 9.70
CA ILE A 157 -5.15 2.18 10.28
C ILE A 157 -4.46 1.28 9.23
N SER A 158 -3.18 1.05 9.43
CA SER A 158 -2.38 0.15 8.61
C SER A 158 -1.45 -0.69 9.48
N GLY A 159 -1.11 -1.89 9.04
CA GLY A 159 -0.20 -2.78 9.78
C GLY A 159 -0.11 -4.19 9.18
N TYR A 160 0.66 -5.05 9.86
CA TYR A 160 0.88 -6.42 9.42
C TYR A 160 -0.05 -7.45 10.04
N PRO A 161 -0.09 -7.69 11.37
CA PRO A 161 -0.86 -8.80 11.91
C PRO A 161 -2.35 -8.53 11.75
N LEU A 162 -2.99 -9.35 10.90
CA LEU A 162 -4.41 -9.22 10.61
C LEU A 162 -5.31 -9.26 11.87
N PRO A 163 -5.03 -10.10 12.89
CA PRO A 163 -5.82 -10.09 14.12
C PRO A 163 -5.79 -8.74 14.86
N VAL A 164 -4.65 -8.04 14.86
CA VAL A 164 -4.51 -6.73 15.51
C VAL A 164 -5.35 -5.68 14.79
N LEU A 165 -5.25 -5.64 13.45
CA LEU A 165 -6.07 -4.75 12.63
C LEU A 165 -7.57 -4.98 12.84
N CYS A 166 -8.00 -6.24 12.91
CA CYS A 166 -9.39 -6.60 13.14
C CYS A 166 -9.85 -6.21 14.56
N SER A 167 -9.01 -6.43 15.58
CA SER A 167 -9.29 -6.05 16.97
C SER A 167 -9.51 -4.55 17.11
N ILE A 168 -8.56 -3.74 16.61
CA ILE A 168 -8.64 -2.28 16.65
C ILE A 168 -9.85 -1.78 15.86
N GLY A 169 -10.09 -2.29 14.64
CA GLY A 169 -11.26 -1.91 13.85
C GLY A 169 -12.59 -2.14 14.58
N LYS A 170 -12.76 -3.31 15.20
CA LYS A 170 -13.95 -3.65 16.00
C LYS A 170 -14.06 -2.76 17.24
N ARG A 171 -12.93 -2.46 17.88
CA ARG A 171 -12.87 -1.55 19.03
C ARG A 171 -13.29 -0.14 18.67
N VAL A 172 -12.79 0.42 17.57
CA VAL A 172 -13.16 1.76 17.08
C VAL A 172 -14.68 1.85 16.92
N LEU A 173 -15.28 0.92 16.16
CA LEU A 173 -16.73 0.92 15.97
C LEU A 173 -17.50 0.82 17.29
N ARG A 174 -17.07 -0.07 18.20
CA ARG A 174 -17.73 -0.28 19.50
C ARG A 174 -17.67 0.95 20.40
N GLU A 175 -16.53 1.63 20.47
CA GLU A 175 -16.31 2.72 21.42
C GLU A 175 -16.74 4.09 20.90
N THR A 176 -16.73 4.30 19.58
CA THR A 176 -17.05 5.61 18.99
C THR A 176 -18.34 5.63 18.18
N GLY A 177 -18.89 4.46 17.82
CA GLY A 177 -20.07 4.35 16.94
C GLY A 177 -19.82 4.74 15.48
N GLU A 178 -18.58 5.10 15.13
CA GLU A 178 -18.16 5.48 13.78
C GLU A 178 -17.06 4.50 13.36
N PRO A 179 -17.23 3.71 12.29
CA PRO A 179 -16.16 2.82 11.82
C PRO A 179 -15.01 3.61 11.16
N LEU A 180 -13.91 2.92 10.86
CA LEU A 180 -12.81 3.48 10.07
C LEU A 180 -13.19 3.54 8.59
N ASP A 181 -12.73 4.56 7.87
CA ASP A 181 -12.93 4.65 6.42
C ASP A 181 -12.10 3.57 5.70
N ALA A 182 -10.89 3.29 6.18
CA ALA A 182 -10.03 2.25 5.63
C ALA A 182 -9.20 1.46 6.66
N VAL A 183 -8.92 0.20 6.34
CA VAL A 183 -7.92 -0.63 7.03
C VAL A 183 -6.99 -1.24 5.98
N MET A 184 -5.75 -0.78 5.92
CA MET A 184 -4.75 -1.29 4.98
C MET A 184 -3.97 -2.45 5.61
N SER A 185 -3.96 -3.59 4.94
CA SER A 185 -3.13 -4.73 5.33
C SER A 185 -2.07 -4.96 4.26
N TYR A 186 -0.81 -5.10 4.67
CA TYR A 186 0.28 -5.39 3.73
C TYR A 186 0.72 -6.85 3.81
N ALA A 187 1.09 -7.41 2.66
CA ALA A 187 1.62 -8.78 2.51
C ALA A 187 0.71 -9.94 2.96
N ASN A 188 -0.53 -9.68 3.38
CA ASN A 188 -1.52 -10.72 3.74
C ASN A 188 -2.46 -11.12 2.59
N PHE A 189 -2.28 -10.54 1.40
CA PHE A 189 -2.82 -11.10 0.16
C PHE A 189 -1.78 -11.06 -0.97
N THR A 190 -1.08 -12.17 -1.11
CA THR A 190 -0.02 -12.43 -2.08
C THR A 190 -0.16 -13.89 -2.59
N LEU A 191 0.77 -14.38 -3.42
CA LEU A 191 0.82 -15.82 -3.70
C LEU A 191 1.15 -16.65 -2.45
N GLN A 192 1.92 -16.09 -1.51
CA GLN A 192 2.37 -16.79 -0.32
C GLN A 192 1.38 -16.70 0.84
N ASN A 193 0.53 -15.68 0.89
CA ASN A 193 -0.39 -15.48 2.01
C ASN A 193 -1.75 -15.01 1.52
N GLN A 194 -2.82 -15.69 1.93
CA GLN A 194 -4.20 -15.45 1.51
C GLN A 194 -5.11 -15.07 2.69
N LEU A 195 -4.55 -14.86 3.88
CA LEU A 195 -5.32 -14.65 5.11
C LEU A 195 -6.24 -13.43 5.06
N LEU A 196 -5.86 -12.37 4.33
CA LEU A 196 -6.72 -11.21 4.16
C LEU A 196 -8.02 -11.58 3.42
N ALA A 197 -7.95 -12.48 2.43
CA ALA A 197 -9.12 -12.96 1.70
C ALA A 197 -9.95 -13.96 2.52
N THR A 198 -9.31 -14.91 3.20
CA THR A 198 -10.01 -16.00 3.89
C THR A 198 -10.58 -15.59 5.26
N GLN A 199 -9.99 -14.59 5.91
CA GLN A 199 -10.38 -14.13 7.25
C GLN A 199 -10.67 -12.62 7.28
N GLY A 200 -9.78 -11.82 6.71
CA GLY A 200 -9.77 -10.36 6.87
C GLY A 200 -11.01 -9.65 6.36
N ILE A 201 -11.50 -10.02 5.16
CA ILE A 201 -12.72 -9.42 4.57
C ILE A 201 -13.90 -9.52 5.52
N ARG A 202 -14.14 -10.71 6.09
CA ARG A 202 -15.27 -10.93 6.99
C ARG A 202 -15.14 -10.08 8.24
N GLU A 203 -13.99 -10.14 8.91
CA GLU A 203 -13.79 -9.47 10.19
C GLU A 203 -13.80 -7.94 10.08
N LEU A 204 -13.18 -7.38 9.04
CA LEU A 204 -13.14 -5.94 8.83
C LEU A 204 -14.49 -5.39 8.35
N ARG A 205 -15.27 -6.18 7.60
CA ARG A 205 -16.65 -5.84 7.27
C ARG A 205 -17.55 -5.86 8.51
N GLU A 206 -17.39 -6.85 9.38
CA GLU A 206 -18.09 -6.88 10.69
C GLU A 206 -17.70 -5.68 11.58
N ALA A 207 -16.48 -5.16 11.43
CA ALA A 207 -16.01 -3.91 12.05
C ALA A 207 -16.54 -2.63 11.37
N GLY A 208 -17.33 -2.75 10.30
CA GLY A 208 -17.92 -1.62 9.57
C GLY A 208 -16.95 -0.85 8.67
N VAL A 209 -15.73 -1.38 8.43
CA VAL A 209 -14.71 -0.74 7.58
C VAL A 209 -15.23 -0.63 6.14
N ASP A 210 -15.11 0.56 5.53
CA ASP A 210 -15.64 0.78 4.17
C ASP A 210 -14.73 0.20 3.07
N VAL A 211 -13.41 0.40 3.18
CA VAL A 211 -12.42 -0.10 2.21
C VAL A 211 -11.25 -0.83 2.89
N VAL A 212 -10.82 -1.95 2.32
CA VAL A 212 -9.65 -2.72 2.78
C VAL A 212 -8.62 -2.81 1.65
N PRO A 213 -7.63 -1.90 1.59
CA PRO A 213 -6.55 -1.99 0.62
C PRO A 213 -5.57 -3.13 0.92
N ASN A 214 -5.24 -3.92 -0.11
CA ASN A 214 -4.13 -4.87 -0.08
C ASN A 214 -2.84 -4.17 -0.52
N ALA A 215 -1.88 -4.05 0.38
CA ALA A 215 -0.58 -3.48 0.07
C ALA A 215 0.50 -4.56 -0.07
N SER A 216 1.59 -4.24 -0.76
CA SER A 216 2.73 -5.14 -0.94
C SER A 216 2.34 -6.49 -1.58
N PRO A 217 1.72 -6.52 -2.79
CA PRO A 217 1.25 -7.75 -3.45
C PRO A 217 2.38 -8.76 -3.78
N LEU A 218 3.64 -8.32 -3.75
CA LEU A 218 4.83 -9.17 -3.90
C LEU A 218 5.49 -9.55 -2.57
N GLY A 219 4.79 -9.39 -1.43
CA GLY A 219 5.33 -9.63 -0.11
C GLY A 219 6.57 -8.76 0.16
N MET A 220 6.43 -7.45 -0.01
CA MET A 220 7.54 -6.47 0.14
C MET A 220 8.77 -6.78 -0.74
N GLY A 221 8.54 -7.43 -1.88
CA GLY A 221 9.57 -7.81 -2.83
C GLY A 221 10.15 -9.21 -2.61
N LEU A 222 9.65 -9.98 -1.63
CA LEU A 222 10.03 -11.37 -1.43
C LEU A 222 9.73 -12.22 -2.67
N LEU A 223 8.55 -12.07 -3.28
CA LEU A 223 8.08 -12.88 -4.41
C LEU A 223 8.68 -12.43 -5.76
N ARG A 224 10.00 -12.43 -5.84
CA ARG A 224 10.78 -12.06 -7.02
C ARG A 224 11.85 -13.11 -7.30
N ARG A 225 12.20 -13.28 -8.57
CA ARG A 225 13.28 -14.18 -9.00
C ARG A 225 14.61 -13.91 -8.29
N GLU A 226 14.96 -12.63 -8.17
CA GLU A 226 16.19 -12.18 -7.51
C GLU A 226 16.06 -12.07 -5.98
N GLY A 227 14.90 -12.43 -5.42
CA GLY A 227 14.58 -12.23 -4.01
C GLY A 227 14.33 -10.77 -3.64
N VAL A 228 14.37 -10.50 -2.33
CA VAL A 228 14.09 -9.19 -1.74
C VAL A 228 15.06 -8.14 -2.28
N PRO A 229 14.59 -6.98 -2.77
CA PRO A 229 15.47 -5.86 -3.12
C PRO A 229 16.24 -5.33 -1.91
N VAL A 230 17.54 -5.12 -2.11
CA VAL A 230 18.46 -4.60 -1.10
C VAL A 230 18.90 -3.19 -1.50
N GLY A 231 18.43 -2.19 -0.75
CA GLY A 231 18.93 -0.82 -0.81
C GLY A 231 20.15 -0.61 0.08
N SER A 232 20.41 0.64 0.48
CA SER A 232 21.55 0.97 1.34
C SER A 232 21.39 0.46 2.78
N MET A 233 20.20 0.04 3.18
CA MET A 233 19.94 -0.59 4.49
C MET A 233 20.33 -2.07 4.60
N GLY A 234 20.77 -2.72 3.52
CA GLY A 234 21.12 -4.14 3.57
C GLY A 234 19.91 -5.07 3.67
N ASN A 235 20.07 -6.24 4.31
CA ASN A 235 18.99 -7.22 4.45
C ASN A 235 18.00 -6.82 5.55
N TRP A 236 16.91 -6.17 5.17
CA TRP A 236 15.91 -5.62 6.10
C TRP A 236 14.62 -6.46 6.22
N HIS A 237 14.40 -7.42 5.32
CA HIS A 237 13.12 -8.13 5.26
C HIS A 237 13.05 -9.27 6.28
N PRO A 238 11.95 -9.41 7.04
CA PRO A 238 11.80 -10.37 8.15
C PRO A 238 11.65 -11.84 7.71
N ALA A 239 11.79 -12.15 6.42
CA ALA A 239 11.62 -13.52 5.94
C ALA A 239 12.84 -14.35 6.37
N SER A 240 12.59 -15.51 6.98
CA SER A 240 13.63 -16.44 7.38
C SER A 240 14.36 -17.02 6.17
N ASP A 241 15.55 -17.58 6.39
CA ASP A 241 16.31 -18.26 5.33
C ASP A 241 15.53 -19.44 4.73
N GLY A 242 14.77 -20.17 5.55
CA GLY A 242 13.88 -21.24 5.09
C GLY A 242 12.81 -20.71 4.13
N MET A 243 12.15 -19.60 4.47
CA MET A 243 11.14 -18.98 3.62
C MET A 243 11.75 -18.45 2.31
N ARG A 244 12.92 -17.82 2.38
CA ARG A 244 13.66 -17.35 1.18
C ARG A 244 14.07 -18.50 0.28
N ALA A 245 14.50 -19.62 0.86
CA ALA A 245 14.82 -20.84 0.12
C ALA A 245 13.56 -21.44 -0.55
N ALA A 246 12.42 -21.43 0.12
CA ALA A 246 11.13 -21.87 -0.46
C ALA A 246 10.71 -21.00 -1.65
N VAL A 247 10.81 -19.68 -1.50
CA VAL A 247 10.56 -18.72 -2.57
C VAL A 247 11.52 -18.92 -3.74
N LYS A 248 12.80 -19.23 -3.48
CA LYS A 248 13.76 -19.56 -4.52
C LYS A 248 13.37 -20.83 -5.29
N ARG A 249 12.92 -21.89 -4.58
CA ARG A 249 12.40 -23.10 -5.23
C ARG A 249 11.17 -22.82 -6.09
N ALA A 250 10.25 -21.98 -5.61
CA ALA A 250 9.09 -21.53 -6.37
C ALA A 250 9.49 -20.70 -7.60
N SER A 251 10.54 -19.89 -7.51
CA SER A 251 11.10 -19.19 -8.66
C SER A 251 11.71 -20.16 -9.68
N ASP A 252 12.45 -21.17 -9.22
CA ASP A 252 13.04 -22.19 -10.10
C ASP A 252 11.97 -23.02 -10.81
N PHE A 253 10.81 -23.23 -10.15
CA PHE A 253 9.64 -23.81 -10.79
C PHE A 253 9.11 -22.94 -11.92
N CYS A 254 8.91 -21.63 -11.69
CA CYS A 254 8.50 -20.71 -12.74
C CYS A 254 9.48 -20.72 -13.93
N ASP A 255 10.80 -20.71 -13.65
CA ASP A 255 11.83 -20.72 -14.69
C ASP A 255 11.75 -21.99 -15.57
N ARG A 256 11.39 -23.16 -15.02
CA ARG A 256 11.16 -24.40 -15.79
C ARG A 256 9.93 -24.34 -16.70
N HIS A 257 9.04 -23.38 -16.48
CA HIS A 257 7.83 -23.14 -17.26
C HIS A 257 7.93 -21.85 -18.11
N ASP A 258 9.14 -21.34 -18.35
CA ASP A 258 9.41 -20.12 -19.12
C ASP A 258 8.70 -18.86 -18.56
N GLU A 259 8.48 -18.84 -17.24
CA GLU A 259 7.81 -17.76 -16.53
C GLU A 259 8.66 -17.20 -15.40
N LYS A 260 8.40 -15.96 -15.00
CA LYS A 260 9.07 -15.34 -13.84
C LYS A 260 8.14 -15.28 -12.65
N LEU A 261 8.67 -15.59 -11.46
CA LEU A 261 7.90 -15.58 -10.22
C LEU A 261 7.13 -14.26 -10.04
N GLU A 262 7.80 -13.12 -10.18
CA GLU A 262 7.18 -11.81 -9.98
C GLU A 262 6.06 -11.51 -11.00
N VAL A 263 6.10 -12.11 -12.19
CA VAL A 263 5.07 -11.93 -13.22
C VAL A 263 3.79 -12.70 -12.85
N ILE A 264 3.94 -13.91 -12.34
CA ILE A 264 2.81 -14.70 -11.85
C ILE A 264 2.27 -14.12 -10.55
N ALA A 265 3.17 -13.75 -9.62
CA ALA A 265 2.82 -13.19 -8.32
C ALA A 265 2.04 -11.88 -8.43
N ILE A 266 2.52 -10.91 -9.22
CA ILE A 266 1.83 -9.63 -9.37
C ILE A 266 0.47 -9.81 -10.05
N ARG A 267 0.39 -10.66 -11.08
CA ARG A 267 -0.88 -10.88 -11.78
C ARG A 267 -1.88 -11.62 -10.89
N TYR A 268 -1.45 -12.65 -10.16
CA TYR A 268 -2.29 -13.36 -9.21
C TYR A 268 -2.85 -12.42 -8.14
N ALA A 269 -1.97 -11.68 -7.46
CA ALA A 269 -2.37 -10.80 -6.37
C ALA A 269 -3.34 -9.70 -6.86
N LEU A 270 -3.02 -9.03 -7.98
CA LEU A 270 -3.89 -8.01 -8.55
C LEU A 270 -5.23 -8.61 -9.03
N GLU A 271 -5.21 -9.67 -9.84
CA GLU A 271 -6.42 -10.22 -10.48
C GLU A 271 -7.37 -10.87 -9.47
N SER A 272 -6.83 -11.59 -8.49
CA SER A 272 -7.62 -12.25 -7.46
C SER A 272 -8.15 -11.24 -6.44
N TRP A 273 -7.31 -10.30 -5.97
CA TRP A 273 -7.78 -9.30 -5.00
C TRP A 273 -8.82 -8.36 -5.58
N LEU A 274 -8.67 -7.96 -6.86
CA LEU A 274 -9.64 -7.12 -7.56
C LEU A 274 -11.07 -7.65 -7.45
N LYS A 275 -11.22 -8.98 -7.46
CA LYS A 275 -12.52 -9.68 -7.42
C LYS A 275 -12.92 -10.06 -6.00
N ILE A 276 -12.03 -10.72 -5.27
CA ILE A 276 -12.31 -11.23 -3.92
C ILE A 276 -12.54 -10.07 -2.96
N GLY A 277 -11.72 -9.02 -3.04
CA GLY A 277 -11.84 -7.81 -2.24
C GLY A 277 -12.96 -6.87 -2.68
N ALA A 278 -13.79 -7.21 -3.66
CA ALA A 278 -14.85 -6.34 -4.18
C ALA A 278 -15.81 -5.85 -3.08
N GLU A 279 -16.19 -6.70 -2.13
CA GLU A 279 -17.11 -6.31 -1.04
C GLU A 279 -16.55 -5.21 -0.13
N VAL A 280 -15.23 -5.14 -0.02
CA VAL A 280 -14.46 -4.14 0.75
C VAL A 280 -13.61 -3.26 -0.18
N GLY A 281 -14.03 -3.14 -1.44
CA GLY A 281 -13.32 -2.44 -2.50
C GLY A 281 -13.85 -1.03 -2.74
N SER A 282 -13.52 -0.47 -3.90
CA SER A 282 -13.93 0.88 -4.30
C SER A 282 -14.45 0.97 -5.74
N ARG A 283 -15.21 2.03 -6.03
CA ARG A 283 -15.76 2.40 -7.35
C ARG A 283 -14.98 3.52 -8.05
N GLY A 284 -13.89 3.99 -7.44
CA GLY A 284 -13.05 5.05 -8.00
C GLY A 284 -12.42 4.69 -9.35
N ASP A 285 -11.75 5.67 -9.96
CA ASP A 285 -11.18 5.58 -11.31
C ASP A 285 -10.25 4.35 -11.46
N PRO A 286 -10.61 3.36 -12.30
CA PRO A 286 -9.84 2.13 -12.45
C PRO A 286 -8.55 2.30 -13.27
N ALA A 287 -8.23 3.47 -13.82
CA ALA A 287 -7.05 3.67 -14.68
C ALA A 287 -7.02 2.71 -15.89
N SER A 288 -8.17 2.49 -16.53
CA SER A 288 -8.29 1.56 -17.66
C SER A 288 -7.62 2.10 -18.93
N GLY A 289 -7.43 3.42 -18.98
CA GLY A 289 -6.73 4.10 -20.06
C GLY A 289 -7.63 4.49 -21.22
N VAL A 290 -8.94 4.62 -20.98
CA VAL A 290 -9.85 5.27 -21.94
C VAL A 290 -9.44 6.74 -22.05
N PRO A 291 -9.08 7.24 -23.25
CA PRO A 291 -8.57 8.60 -23.40
C PRO A 291 -9.60 9.68 -23.02
N TRP A 292 -9.09 10.82 -22.54
CA TRP A 292 -9.80 12.10 -22.41
C TRP A 292 -10.93 12.17 -21.37
N GLN A 293 -11.05 11.21 -20.44
CA GLN A 293 -12.06 11.28 -19.39
C GLN A 293 -11.57 10.65 -18.08
N ARG A 294 -11.96 11.23 -16.94
CA ARG A 294 -11.90 10.58 -15.63
C ARG A 294 -12.91 9.43 -15.62
N GLU A 295 -12.44 8.24 -15.28
CA GLU A 295 -13.25 7.03 -15.36
C GLU A 295 -13.97 6.77 -14.03
N SER A 296 -15.00 5.93 -14.08
CA SER A 296 -15.60 5.35 -12.88
C SER A 296 -15.85 3.86 -13.11
N ASN A 297 -15.90 3.07 -12.04
CA ASN A 297 -16.10 1.61 -12.18
C ASN A 297 -17.44 1.21 -12.82
N ALA A 298 -18.38 2.14 -12.99
CA ALA A 298 -19.58 1.92 -13.80
C ALA A 298 -19.26 1.43 -15.23
N GLN A 299 -18.10 1.78 -15.78
CA GLN A 299 -17.72 1.48 -17.16
C GLN A 299 -17.14 0.06 -17.37
N ILE A 300 -16.69 -0.63 -16.31
CA ILE A 300 -15.97 -1.93 -16.42
C ILE A 300 -16.67 -3.06 -15.66
N GLY A 301 -17.77 -2.78 -14.95
CA GLY A 301 -18.50 -3.81 -14.20
C GLY A 301 -19.44 -3.34 -13.11
N GLY A 302 -19.49 -2.04 -12.78
CA GLY A 302 -20.41 -1.43 -11.81
C GLY A 302 -20.19 -1.82 -10.33
N ASN A 303 -19.58 -2.98 -10.10
CA ASN A 303 -19.19 -3.46 -8.79
C ASN A 303 -17.95 -2.71 -8.28
N ARG A 304 -17.81 -2.68 -6.95
CA ARG A 304 -16.57 -2.27 -6.31
C ARG A 304 -15.45 -3.21 -6.76
N LEU A 305 -14.26 -2.67 -6.94
CA LEU A 305 -13.04 -3.40 -7.27
C LEU A 305 -12.14 -3.39 -6.03
N GLY A 306 -11.58 -4.56 -5.68
CA GLY A 306 -10.61 -4.66 -4.58
C GLY A 306 -9.44 -3.69 -4.79
N VAL A 307 -9.07 -2.96 -3.75
CA VAL A 307 -8.05 -1.90 -3.83
C VAL A 307 -6.67 -2.47 -3.58
N THR A 308 -5.68 -2.17 -4.43
CA THR A 308 -4.29 -2.60 -4.25
C THR A 308 -3.31 -1.42 -4.30
N VAL A 309 -2.32 -1.46 -3.41
CA VAL A 309 -1.16 -0.55 -3.42
C VAL A 309 0.04 -1.25 -4.04
N MET A 310 0.55 -0.72 -5.14
CA MET A 310 1.71 -1.22 -5.86
C MET A 310 2.92 -0.29 -5.68
N GLY A 311 4.11 -0.85 -5.44
CA GLY A 311 5.37 -0.10 -5.39
C GLY A 311 6.21 -0.34 -6.64
N VAL A 312 6.75 0.73 -7.21
CA VAL A 312 7.69 0.67 -8.35
C VAL A 312 8.82 1.69 -8.16
N SER A 313 10.03 1.35 -8.63
CA SER A 313 11.20 2.24 -8.57
C SER A 313 11.64 2.70 -9.96
N LYS A 314 11.13 2.09 -11.04
CA LYS A 314 11.60 2.35 -12.42
C LYS A 314 10.44 2.43 -13.41
N ALA A 315 10.58 3.26 -14.45
CA ALA A 315 9.53 3.44 -15.46
C ALA A 315 9.15 2.12 -16.16
N SER A 316 10.11 1.22 -16.37
CA SER A 316 9.84 -0.10 -16.97
C SER A 316 9.02 -1.03 -16.07
N GLU A 317 9.09 -0.88 -14.75
CA GLU A 317 8.25 -1.61 -13.79
C GLU A 317 6.82 -1.05 -13.79
N LEU A 318 6.68 0.28 -13.83
CA LEU A 318 5.38 0.94 -13.98
C LEU A 318 4.69 0.55 -15.29
N ASP A 319 5.41 0.61 -16.42
CA ASP A 319 4.89 0.24 -17.74
C ASP A 319 4.38 -1.23 -17.76
N LYS A 320 5.15 -2.15 -17.17
CA LYS A 320 4.75 -3.56 -17.06
C LYS A 320 3.55 -3.75 -16.14
N THR A 321 3.52 -3.07 -15.00
CA THR A 321 2.42 -3.18 -14.05
C THR A 321 1.12 -2.65 -14.66
N MET A 322 1.16 -1.52 -15.36
CA MET A 322 -0.01 -1.00 -16.07
C MET A 322 -0.48 -1.91 -17.20
N ARG A 323 0.42 -2.60 -17.92
CA ARG A 323 0.04 -3.62 -18.90
C ARG A 323 -0.68 -4.80 -18.25
N VAL A 324 -0.17 -5.29 -17.12
CA VAL A 324 -0.83 -6.37 -16.35
C VAL A 324 -2.20 -5.91 -15.86
N TRP A 325 -2.27 -4.75 -15.22
CA TRP A 325 -3.49 -4.18 -14.68
C TRP A 325 -4.58 -3.99 -15.75
N ARG A 326 -4.25 -3.35 -16.87
CA ARG A 326 -5.21 -3.14 -17.97
C ARG A 326 -5.64 -4.45 -18.61
N SER A 327 -4.73 -5.41 -18.74
CA SER A 327 -5.11 -6.75 -19.20
C SER A 327 -6.10 -7.41 -18.23
N ILE A 328 -5.91 -7.29 -16.92
CA ILE A 328 -6.86 -7.81 -15.92
C ILE A 328 -8.24 -7.18 -16.10
N LEU A 329 -8.29 -5.85 -16.26
CA LEU A 329 -9.54 -5.12 -16.52
C LEU A 329 -10.21 -5.58 -17.81
N ASP A 330 -9.43 -5.78 -18.89
CA ASP A 330 -9.94 -6.28 -20.16
C ASP A 330 -10.60 -7.64 -19.99
N GLY A 331 -10.12 -8.49 -19.08
CA GLY A 331 -10.67 -9.82 -18.80
C GLY A 331 -11.88 -9.84 -17.85
N LEU A 332 -12.41 -8.69 -17.42
CA LEU A 332 -13.66 -8.60 -16.67
C LEU A 332 -14.88 -8.79 -17.59
N GLU A 333 -16.05 -9.05 -17.01
CA GLU A 333 -17.28 -9.35 -17.75
C GLU A 333 -17.62 -8.30 -18.83
N ASN A 334 -17.43 -7.01 -18.52
CA ASN A 334 -17.65 -5.91 -19.46
C ASN A 334 -16.34 -5.32 -20.04
N GLY A 335 -15.19 -5.96 -19.78
CA GLY A 335 -13.87 -5.43 -20.12
C GLY A 335 -13.60 -5.32 -21.62
N ALA A 336 -14.30 -6.09 -22.46
CA ALA A 336 -14.14 -6.04 -23.91
C ALA A 336 -14.49 -4.67 -24.51
N GLU A 337 -15.53 -4.01 -24.01
CA GLU A 337 -15.92 -2.68 -24.49
C GLU A 337 -14.93 -1.61 -24.01
N THR A 338 -14.48 -1.70 -22.76
CA THR A 338 -13.42 -0.84 -22.21
C THR A 338 -12.13 -0.96 -23.02
N ALA A 339 -11.72 -2.20 -23.35
CA ALA A 339 -10.56 -2.45 -24.19
C ALA A 339 -10.70 -1.76 -25.56
N ARG A 340 -11.86 -1.90 -26.20
CA ARG A 340 -12.16 -1.27 -27.49
C ARG A 340 -12.09 0.25 -27.40
N LEU A 341 -12.70 0.87 -26.38
CA LEU A 341 -12.69 2.32 -26.16
C LEU A 341 -11.29 2.86 -25.87
N ALA A 342 -10.46 2.06 -25.20
CA ALA A 342 -9.07 2.40 -24.93
C ALA A 342 -8.11 2.07 -26.11
N GLY A 343 -8.64 1.69 -27.28
CA GLY A 343 -7.84 1.39 -28.48
C GLY A 343 -7.05 0.08 -28.42
N ARG A 344 -7.40 -0.82 -27.49
CA ARG A 344 -6.83 -2.17 -27.38
C ARG A 344 -7.53 -3.15 -28.32
N TRP A 345 -6.85 -4.25 -28.67
CA TRP A 345 -7.36 -5.21 -29.64
C TRP A 345 -8.44 -6.10 -29.02
N SER A 346 -9.46 -6.50 -29.80
CA SER A 346 -10.53 -7.38 -29.29
C SER A 346 -10.02 -8.72 -28.75
N ARG A 347 -8.89 -9.21 -29.27
CA ARG A 347 -8.22 -10.43 -28.79
C ARG A 347 -7.58 -10.27 -27.41
N ASP A 348 -7.39 -9.06 -26.90
CA ASP A 348 -6.78 -8.81 -25.59
C ASP A 348 -7.69 -9.29 -24.44
N HIS A 349 -9.02 -9.19 -24.61
CA HIS A 349 -10.01 -9.76 -23.70
C HIS A 349 -9.88 -11.29 -23.59
N GLU A 350 -9.90 -11.99 -24.74
CA GLU A 350 -9.75 -13.44 -24.80
C GLU A 350 -8.39 -13.89 -24.26
N TRP A 351 -7.33 -13.16 -24.60
CA TRP A 351 -5.99 -13.42 -24.08
C TRP A 351 -5.97 -13.31 -22.55
N SER A 352 -6.59 -12.28 -21.98
CA SER A 352 -6.65 -12.11 -20.53
C SER A 352 -7.39 -13.24 -19.82
N ILE A 353 -8.54 -13.67 -20.36
CA ILE A 353 -9.29 -14.80 -19.81
C ILE A 353 -8.45 -16.09 -19.82
N ASN A 354 -7.71 -16.34 -20.91
CA ASN A 354 -6.84 -17.51 -21.00
C ASN A 354 -5.62 -17.39 -20.08
N ARG A 355 -5.03 -16.19 -19.99
CA ARG A 355 -3.88 -15.94 -19.12
C ARG A 355 -4.23 -16.12 -17.65
N ARG A 356 -5.45 -15.77 -17.22
CA ARG A 356 -5.94 -16.06 -15.87
C ARG A 356 -5.83 -17.55 -15.51
N LYS A 357 -6.27 -18.43 -16.43
CA LYS A 357 -6.21 -19.89 -16.20
C LYS A 357 -4.76 -20.37 -16.08
N ALA A 358 -3.88 -19.88 -16.95
CA ALA A 358 -2.45 -20.20 -16.89
C ALA A 358 -1.80 -19.72 -15.58
N VAL A 359 -2.13 -18.50 -15.15
CA VAL A 359 -1.65 -17.94 -13.86
C VAL A 359 -2.15 -18.79 -12.69
N GLN A 360 -3.40 -19.27 -12.71
CA GLN A 360 -3.91 -20.11 -11.64
C GLN A 360 -3.14 -21.44 -11.55
N ILE A 361 -2.90 -22.11 -12.67
CA ILE A 361 -2.14 -23.38 -12.68
C ILE A 361 -0.72 -23.18 -12.11
N LEU A 362 -0.06 -22.08 -12.48
CA LEU A 362 1.27 -21.76 -11.97
C LEU A 362 1.22 -21.33 -10.50
N ALA A 363 0.17 -20.62 -10.07
CA ALA A 363 -0.04 -20.24 -8.69
C ALA A 363 -0.13 -21.48 -7.79
N ASP A 364 -0.90 -22.49 -8.21
CA ASP A 364 -1.04 -23.75 -7.47
C ASP A 364 0.33 -24.43 -7.29
N GLY A 365 1.11 -24.56 -8.37
CA GLY A 365 2.46 -25.14 -8.30
C GLY A 365 3.48 -24.29 -7.49
N ILE A 366 3.34 -22.96 -7.51
CA ILE A 366 4.14 -22.08 -6.64
C ILE A 366 3.80 -22.32 -5.18
N GLN A 367 2.51 -22.42 -4.83
CA GLN A 367 2.05 -22.62 -3.47
C GLN A 367 2.50 -23.98 -2.91
N GLU A 368 2.50 -25.03 -3.74
CA GLU A 368 3.11 -26.32 -3.38
C GLU A 368 4.60 -26.20 -3.00
N HIS A 369 5.35 -25.32 -3.67
CA HIS A 369 6.77 -25.10 -3.37
C HIS A 369 7.02 -24.21 -2.14
N LEU A 370 6.04 -23.40 -1.76
CA LEU A 370 6.05 -22.64 -0.52
C LEU A 370 5.75 -23.52 0.69
N ASP A 371 4.90 -24.54 0.52
CA ASP A 371 4.64 -25.62 1.49
C ASP A 371 4.27 -25.08 2.88
N GLU A 372 5.08 -25.36 3.92
CA GLU A 372 4.90 -24.89 5.29
C GLU A 372 4.88 -23.36 5.44
N PHE A 373 5.39 -22.63 4.44
CA PHE A 373 5.37 -21.18 4.41
C PHE A 373 4.12 -20.60 3.74
N LEU A 374 3.18 -21.41 3.25
CA LEU A 374 1.89 -20.90 2.79
C LEU A 374 1.10 -20.35 3.98
N ASP A 375 0.57 -19.13 3.84
CA ASP A 375 -0.15 -18.38 4.87
C ASP A 375 0.66 -18.09 6.15
N PHE A 376 1.97 -18.35 6.12
CA PHE A 376 2.86 -17.99 7.22
C PHE A 376 2.92 -16.47 7.39
N CYS A 377 2.81 -16.01 8.63
CA CYS A 377 3.07 -14.64 9.05
C CYS A 377 4.24 -14.64 10.04
N TRP A 378 5.18 -13.72 9.86
CA TRP A 378 6.23 -13.46 10.84
C TRP A 378 5.68 -12.65 12.03
N ASP A 379 6.42 -12.62 13.14
CA ASP A 379 6.06 -11.78 14.28
C ASP A 379 6.22 -10.29 13.88
N SER A 380 5.22 -9.46 14.22
CA SER A 380 5.28 -8.00 14.08
C SER A 380 4.52 -7.38 15.24
N PRO A 381 5.16 -6.57 16.10
CA PRO A 381 6.62 -6.49 16.25
C PRO A 381 7.25 -7.83 16.69
N ASP A 382 8.58 -7.93 16.63
CA ASP A 382 9.30 -9.02 17.29
C ASP A 382 9.01 -9.02 18.81
N LYS A 383 9.05 -10.19 19.46
CA LYS A 383 8.72 -10.35 20.89
C LYS A 383 9.51 -9.46 21.84
N ASP A 384 10.74 -9.13 21.46
CA ASP A 384 11.67 -8.31 22.26
C ASP A 384 11.67 -6.83 21.85
N PHE A 385 10.70 -6.40 21.03
CA PHE A 385 10.60 -5.03 20.57
C PHE A 385 10.38 -4.05 21.73
N VAL A 386 11.10 -2.93 21.67
CA VAL A 386 10.94 -1.82 22.62
C VAL A 386 10.87 -0.52 21.84
N ASN A 387 9.76 0.19 21.97
CA ASN A 387 9.63 1.56 21.48
C ASN A 387 10.60 2.48 22.25
N LYS A 388 11.66 2.97 21.58
CA LYS A 388 12.68 3.82 22.21
C LYS A 388 12.16 5.21 22.56
N ARG A 389 11.12 5.67 21.88
CA ARG A 389 10.56 7.02 22.06
C ARG A 389 9.66 7.15 23.28
N ALA A 390 8.98 6.07 23.68
CA ALA A 390 8.21 6.02 24.92
C ALA A 390 9.05 6.33 26.18
N LYS A 391 10.38 6.17 26.11
CA LYS A 391 11.31 6.49 27.21
C LYS A 391 11.70 7.97 27.30
N GLN A 392 11.28 8.83 26.37
CA GLN A 392 11.70 10.23 26.27
C GLN A 392 10.58 11.26 26.52
N GLN A 393 9.40 10.85 26.97
CA GLN A 393 8.36 11.80 27.40
C GLN A 393 8.96 12.70 28.49
N HIS A 394 9.31 13.95 28.14
CA HIS A 394 9.60 15.17 28.95
C HIS A 394 10.47 16.20 28.19
N SER A 395 10.91 15.97 26.95
CA SER A 395 11.56 17.03 26.14
C SER A 395 10.56 17.75 25.23
N VAL A 396 10.52 19.07 25.35
CA VAL A 396 9.85 19.97 24.39
C VAL A 396 10.44 19.72 23.01
N LEU A 397 9.59 19.40 22.05
CA LEU A 397 9.99 19.08 20.67
C LEU A 397 10.58 20.34 19.98
N PRO A 398 11.68 20.21 19.23
CA PRO A 398 12.19 21.31 18.41
C PRO A 398 11.19 21.65 17.29
N PRO A 399 11.26 22.88 16.73
CA PRO A 399 10.39 23.32 15.62
C PRO A 399 10.44 22.35 14.44
N ALA A 400 9.37 22.34 13.63
CA ALA A 400 9.15 21.44 12.50
C ALA A 400 10.28 21.39 11.44
N ASP A 401 11.24 22.30 11.50
CA ASP A 401 12.35 22.43 10.55
C ASP A 401 13.66 21.76 11.03
N ASP A 402 13.75 21.29 12.28
CA ASP A 402 15.02 20.89 12.91
C ASP A 402 15.20 19.39 13.23
N VAL A 403 14.31 18.51 12.77
CA VAL A 403 14.60 17.06 12.82
C VAL A 403 15.41 16.70 11.58
N ALA A 404 16.72 16.93 11.65
CA ALA A 404 17.66 16.27 10.77
C ALA A 404 17.37 14.76 10.81
N ILE A 405 17.26 14.13 9.64
CA ILE A 405 17.22 12.67 9.53
C ILE A 405 18.47 12.17 10.23
N ALA A 406 18.33 11.66 11.46
CA ALA A 406 19.38 10.85 12.04
C ALA A 406 19.61 9.71 11.04
N PRO A 407 20.85 9.49 10.57
CA PRO A 407 21.13 8.37 9.68
C PRO A 407 20.54 7.13 10.34
N ILE A 408 19.64 6.47 9.62
CA ILE A 408 18.99 5.24 10.05
C ILE A 408 20.14 4.30 10.36
N THR A 409 20.43 4.14 11.65
CA THR A 409 21.50 3.26 12.09
C THR A 409 20.94 1.87 11.82
N PRO A 410 21.55 1.07 10.94
CA PRO A 410 21.10 -0.30 10.76
C PRO A 410 21.05 -0.93 12.13
N ALA A 411 19.92 -1.54 12.50
CA ALA A 411 19.92 -2.48 13.60
C ALA A 411 21.11 -3.41 13.35
N ALA A 412 22.08 -3.40 14.25
CA ALA A 412 23.33 -4.11 14.05
C ALA A 412 22.99 -5.57 13.73
N SER A 413 23.47 -6.06 12.58
CA SER A 413 23.46 -7.49 12.31
C SER A 413 24.07 -8.20 13.52
N PRO A 414 23.48 -9.29 14.03
CA PRO A 414 24.14 -10.08 15.06
C PRO A 414 25.54 -10.48 14.57
N PRO A 415 26.57 -10.43 15.43
CA PRO A 415 27.94 -10.73 15.04
C PRO A 415 28.05 -12.15 14.49
N SER A 416 28.85 -12.29 13.43
CA SER A 416 29.05 -13.50 12.62
C SER A 416 29.85 -14.62 13.30
N ASP A 417 29.88 -14.68 14.62
CA ASP A 417 30.75 -15.58 15.39
C ASP A 417 29.94 -16.65 16.14
N GLU A 418 29.11 -17.42 15.42
CA GLU A 418 28.79 -18.81 15.78
C GLU A 418 28.62 -19.64 14.50
N MET A 419 29.74 -19.83 13.78
CA MET A 419 29.87 -20.87 12.76
C MET A 419 30.86 -21.93 13.26
N LEU A 420 30.31 -22.98 13.86
CA LEU A 420 30.86 -24.34 13.81
C LEU A 420 29.77 -25.30 13.34
#